data_AF-A0A959C3U2-F1
#
_entry.id   AF-A0A959C3U2-F1
#
_cell.length_a   1.000
_cell.length_b   1.000
_cell.length_c   1.000
_cell.angle_alpha   90.00
_cell.angle_beta   90.00
_cell.angle_gamma   90.00
#
_symmetry.space_group_name_H-M   'P 1'
#
loop_
_entity.id
_entity.type
_entity.pdbx_description
1 polymer ?
#
loop_
_entity_poly.entity_id
_entity_poly.type
_entity_poly.pdbx_seq_one_letter_code
_entity_poly.pdbx_strand_id
1 'polypeptide(L)'
;ARLSHIDYVRGNRPPVPVLEADKTAGAAPLAVRFSAAQSRDFEEEPMHYELRFGDGSPSLSGDLESAADLIHTFEKPGTYEAVLKITDASGLADSTKQTINVGNEPPVVRWDLGDRNRSFYNPGEILDYKLVVEDLEDGTLQDGGIARDAVSTRIDYLETGFDTGILNRSVTKGDAMAEYSRGKVLIDRSDCKTCHAVDRQIVGPAFEAVAERYRTVEPAVRILSQRIIKGSGGNWGQMSMTAHTQISEEEASEMVRWILSLGVAAKPKQTLNPAGKYTLKAPVAKGKGPGTYILNASYRDRGANGQPELEAGAIIALRPLQQQAERADSISPGVVIYRPHDNEQVVLNEVRNGNFIMYRHIDLAGLQSIALSLGSGDKFFQYSGGEIEVRLDKPDGRLIGKAVVQVDNSPIKMKFSTLDIPLEAVAGDGFHNLYIVFRNNTDDSQPVVAVDWLRFNLSKVVQ
;
A
#
# COMPACT_ATOMS: atom_id res chain seq x y z
N ALA A 1 -19.89 -2.22 -36.62
CA ALA A 1 -18.83 -3.20 -36.90
C ALA A 1 -17.48 -2.51 -36.70
N ARG A 2 -16.55 -3.12 -35.97
CA ARG A 2 -15.17 -2.60 -35.82
C ARG A 2 -14.28 -3.41 -36.77
N LEU A 3 -13.65 -2.74 -37.73
CA LEU A 3 -12.61 -3.36 -38.54
C LEU A 3 -11.40 -3.59 -37.64
N SER A 4 -10.95 -4.83 -37.53
CA SER A 4 -9.68 -5.17 -36.88
C SER A 4 -8.76 -5.69 -37.98
N HIS A 5 -7.62 -5.02 -38.16
CA HIS A 5 -6.56 -5.46 -39.04
C HIS A 5 -5.56 -6.25 -38.21
N ILE A 6 -5.29 -7.48 -38.62
CA ILE A 6 -4.27 -8.33 -38.01
C ILE A 6 -3.15 -8.44 -39.05
N ASP A 7 -2.03 -7.79 -38.77
CA ASP A 7 -0.81 -7.93 -39.55
C ASP A 7 -0.08 -9.21 -39.09
N TYR A 8 0.01 -10.19 -39.98
CA TYR A 8 0.84 -11.37 -39.76
C TYR A 8 2.25 -11.09 -40.27
N VAL A 9 3.19 -10.87 -39.35
CA VAL A 9 4.62 -10.78 -39.68
C VAL A 9 5.18 -12.20 -39.76
N ARG A 10 5.53 -12.64 -40.97
CA ARG A 10 6.18 -13.94 -41.19
C ARG A 10 7.69 -13.79 -41.00
N GLY A 11 8.27 -14.47 -40.02
CA GLY A 11 9.71 -14.52 -39.78
C GLY A 11 10.08 -14.41 -38.31
N ASN A 12 11.37 -14.57 -38.01
CA ASN A 12 11.92 -14.36 -36.66
C ASN A 12 11.68 -12.91 -36.21
N ARG A 13 11.28 -12.71 -34.96
CA ARG A 13 11.03 -11.37 -34.39
C ARG A 13 12.21 -10.95 -33.53
N PRO A 14 12.51 -9.64 -33.41
CA PRO A 14 13.50 -9.19 -32.46
C PRO A 14 13.10 -9.55 -31.02
N PRO A 15 14.08 -9.88 -30.16
CA PRO A 15 13.82 -10.14 -28.75
C PRO A 15 13.28 -8.89 -28.05
N VAL A 16 12.60 -9.07 -26.92
CA VAL A 16 12.08 -8.01 -26.06
C VAL A 16 12.98 -7.87 -24.82
N PRO A 17 13.91 -6.90 -24.80
CA PRO A 17 14.83 -6.71 -23.69
C PRO A 17 14.13 -6.04 -22.50
N VAL A 18 14.38 -6.56 -21.31
CA VAL A 18 13.95 -5.98 -20.03
C VAL A 18 15.16 -5.88 -19.12
N LEU A 19 15.49 -4.67 -18.68
CA LEU A 19 16.57 -4.41 -17.73
C LEU A 19 15.97 -3.86 -16.45
N GLU A 20 16.14 -4.60 -15.35
CA GLU A 20 15.79 -4.17 -14.01
C GLU A 20 17.06 -3.77 -13.25
N ALA A 21 16.92 -2.82 -12.31
CA ALA A 21 17.98 -2.41 -11.40
C ALA A 21 17.41 -2.27 -9.99
N ASP A 22 18.14 -2.79 -8.99
CA ASP A 22 17.74 -2.71 -7.59
C ASP A 22 17.64 -1.25 -7.08
N LYS A 23 18.55 -0.39 -7.55
CA LYS A 23 18.50 1.06 -7.34
C LYS A 23 18.88 1.83 -8.59
N THR A 24 18.35 3.05 -8.66
CA THR A 24 18.54 3.96 -9.80
C THR A 24 19.12 5.30 -9.37
N ALA A 25 19.35 5.47 -8.07
CA ALA A 25 20.06 6.60 -7.48
C ALA A 25 20.80 6.17 -6.21
N GLY A 26 21.81 6.94 -5.81
CA GLY A 26 22.53 6.78 -4.55
C GLY A 26 23.87 7.50 -4.54
N ALA A 27 24.53 7.57 -3.39
CA ALA A 27 25.85 8.19 -3.24
C ALA A 27 26.94 7.43 -4.02
N ALA A 28 28.01 8.14 -4.36
CA ALA A 28 29.20 7.50 -4.92
C ALA A 28 30.11 6.96 -3.78
N PRO A 29 30.69 5.75 -3.91
CA PRO A 29 30.51 4.79 -5.00
C PRO A 29 29.18 4.02 -4.89
N LEU A 30 28.50 3.81 -6.03
CA LEU A 30 27.19 3.15 -6.11
C LEU A 30 27.26 1.78 -6.76
N ALA A 31 27.19 0.70 -5.96
CA ALA A 31 27.08 -0.68 -6.46
C ALA A 31 25.63 -1.02 -6.82
N VAL A 32 25.30 -1.16 -8.10
CA VAL A 32 23.97 -1.49 -8.63
C VAL A 32 23.91 -2.95 -9.08
N ARG A 33 22.85 -3.66 -8.70
CA ARG A 33 22.54 -5.00 -9.19
C ARG A 33 21.47 -4.93 -10.27
N PHE A 34 21.85 -5.35 -11.47
CA PHE A 34 21.00 -5.43 -12.65
C PHE A 34 20.47 -6.85 -12.88
N SER A 35 19.30 -6.96 -13.51
CA SER A 35 18.73 -8.23 -13.98
C SER A 35 18.15 -8.07 -15.38
N ALA A 36 18.51 -8.99 -16.28
CA ALA A 36 17.91 -9.13 -17.60
C ALA A 36 16.94 -10.31 -17.70
N ALA A 37 16.66 -11.00 -16.59
CA ALA A 37 15.93 -12.27 -16.54
C ALA A 37 14.47 -12.19 -17.04
N GLN A 38 13.89 -11.00 -17.12
CA GLN A 38 12.55 -10.78 -17.67
C GLN A 38 12.54 -10.51 -19.19
N SER A 39 13.72 -10.50 -19.82
CA SER A 39 13.82 -10.42 -21.29
C SER A 39 13.30 -11.71 -21.92
N ARG A 40 12.66 -11.61 -23.08
CA ARG A 40 12.04 -12.75 -23.73
C ARG A 40 12.13 -12.66 -25.25
N ASP A 41 12.01 -13.80 -25.88
CA ASP A 41 11.76 -13.91 -27.31
C ASP A 41 10.54 -14.81 -27.55
N PHE A 42 9.92 -14.74 -28.71
CA PHE A 42 8.72 -15.53 -28.99
C PHE A 42 9.01 -16.94 -29.49
N GLU A 43 10.26 -17.19 -29.85
CA GLU A 43 10.78 -18.42 -30.45
C GLU A 43 11.44 -19.33 -29.39
N GLU A 44 11.59 -18.84 -28.14
CA GLU A 44 12.18 -19.56 -26.98
C GLU A 44 13.58 -20.15 -27.25
N GLU A 45 14.35 -19.53 -28.15
CA GLU A 45 15.73 -19.91 -28.45
C GLU A 45 16.75 -19.26 -27.49
N PRO A 46 17.95 -19.85 -27.32
CA PRO A 46 19.01 -19.24 -26.51
C PRO A 46 19.40 -17.85 -27.01
N MET A 47 19.46 -16.89 -26.09
CA MET A 47 19.79 -15.49 -26.36
C MET A 47 21.06 -15.06 -25.64
N HIS A 48 21.75 -14.07 -26.20
CA HIS A 48 22.94 -13.45 -25.62
C HIS A 48 22.66 -12.01 -25.19
N TYR A 49 23.19 -11.60 -24.05
CA TYR A 49 23.11 -10.23 -23.57
C TYR A 49 24.45 -9.50 -23.70
N GLU A 50 24.38 -8.19 -23.90
CA GLU A 50 25.49 -7.25 -23.69
C GLU A 50 24.94 -6.05 -22.88
N LEU A 51 25.54 -5.80 -21.72
CA LEU A 51 25.19 -4.69 -20.82
C LEU A 51 26.35 -3.70 -20.75
N ARG A 52 26.11 -2.48 -21.23
CA ARG A 52 27.05 -1.34 -21.17
C ARG A 52 26.60 -0.37 -20.11
N PHE A 53 27.50 0.14 -19.27
CA PHE A 53 27.13 0.97 -18.13
C PHE A 53 27.15 2.47 -18.39
N GLY A 54 27.87 2.92 -19.44
CA GLY A 54 27.92 4.33 -19.82
C GLY A 54 28.94 5.18 -19.05
N ASP A 55 29.73 4.58 -18.15
CA ASP A 55 30.79 5.23 -17.37
C ASP A 55 32.22 4.99 -17.94
N GLY A 56 32.31 4.25 -19.05
CA GLY A 56 33.57 3.85 -19.69
C GLY A 56 34.15 2.54 -19.16
N SER A 57 33.49 1.85 -18.23
CA SER A 57 33.87 0.50 -17.82
C SER A 57 33.63 -0.52 -18.96
N PRO A 58 34.27 -1.70 -18.89
CA PRO A 58 33.95 -2.82 -19.78
C PRO A 58 32.47 -3.23 -19.66
N SER A 59 31.87 -3.65 -20.77
CA SER A 59 30.55 -4.27 -20.74
C SER A 59 30.59 -5.66 -20.09
N LEU A 60 29.44 -6.06 -19.55
CA LEU A 60 29.18 -7.47 -19.22
C LEU A 60 28.44 -8.13 -20.38
N SER A 61 28.75 -9.38 -20.68
CA SER A 61 28.08 -10.14 -21.73
C SER A 61 28.08 -11.62 -21.40
N GLY A 62 27.07 -12.35 -21.88
CA GLY A 62 26.91 -13.77 -21.61
C GLY A 62 25.57 -14.29 -22.08
N ASP A 63 25.29 -15.54 -21.73
CA ASP A 63 23.99 -16.15 -22.02
C ASP A 63 22.90 -15.55 -21.13
N LEU A 64 21.73 -15.26 -21.70
CA LEU A 64 20.64 -14.59 -21.00
C LEU A 64 20.18 -15.34 -19.73
N GLU A 65 20.27 -16.67 -19.73
CA GLU A 65 19.92 -17.52 -18.58
C GLU A 65 20.76 -17.21 -17.32
N SER A 66 21.96 -16.65 -17.50
CA SER A 66 22.86 -16.26 -16.41
C SER A 66 22.67 -14.81 -15.93
N ALA A 67 21.81 -14.04 -16.60
CA ALA A 67 21.72 -12.59 -16.44
C ALA A 67 20.77 -12.13 -15.31
N ALA A 68 20.66 -12.90 -14.24
CA ALA A 68 19.75 -12.60 -13.12
C ALA A 68 20.37 -11.67 -12.05
N ASP A 69 21.70 -11.67 -11.93
CA ASP A 69 22.44 -10.98 -10.86
C ASP A 69 23.75 -10.37 -11.40
N LEU A 70 23.61 -9.28 -12.16
CA LEU A 70 24.73 -8.57 -12.79
C LEU A 70 25.11 -7.34 -11.95
N ILE A 71 26.27 -7.34 -11.30
CA ILE A 71 26.66 -6.27 -10.38
C ILE A 71 27.68 -5.34 -11.04
N HIS A 72 27.45 -4.03 -10.96
CA HIS A 72 28.42 -3.00 -11.38
C HIS A 72 28.50 -1.86 -10.36
N THR A 73 29.69 -1.32 -10.16
CA THR A 73 29.91 -0.19 -9.23
C THR A 73 30.29 1.06 -9.99
N PHE A 74 29.45 2.10 -9.87
CA PHE A 74 29.74 3.42 -10.40
C PHE A 74 30.54 4.22 -9.36
N GLU A 75 31.82 4.44 -9.63
CA GLU A 75 32.76 5.03 -8.67
C GLU A 75 32.60 6.53 -8.45
N LYS A 76 32.04 7.25 -9.43
CA LYS A 76 31.99 8.71 -9.43
C LYS A 76 30.57 9.23 -9.56
N PRO A 77 30.28 10.42 -9.01
CA PRO A 77 29.03 11.10 -9.29
C PRO A 77 28.84 11.35 -10.78
N GLY A 78 27.63 11.13 -11.28
CA GLY A 78 27.28 11.24 -12.68
C GLY A 78 25.94 10.60 -13.01
N THR A 79 25.38 10.98 -14.17
CA THR A 79 24.20 10.31 -14.73
C THR A 79 24.68 9.35 -15.82
N TYR A 80 24.39 8.07 -15.63
CA TYR A 80 24.83 7.00 -16.52
C TYR A 80 23.63 6.32 -17.18
N GLU A 81 23.77 5.97 -18.46
CA GLU A 81 22.80 5.14 -19.19
C GLU A 81 23.32 3.71 -19.27
N ALA A 82 22.76 2.82 -18.46
CA ALA A 82 22.97 1.38 -18.61
C ALA A 82 22.14 0.88 -19.78
N VAL A 83 22.79 0.36 -20.83
CA VAL A 83 22.16 -0.11 -22.06
C VAL A 83 22.28 -1.63 -22.13
N LEU A 84 21.14 -2.31 -22.08
CA LEU A 84 21.04 -3.75 -22.31
C LEU A 84 20.68 -3.99 -23.78
N LYS A 85 21.53 -4.75 -24.47
CA LYS A 85 21.24 -5.30 -25.79
C LYS A 85 21.04 -6.80 -25.67
N ILE A 86 19.94 -7.30 -26.21
CA ILE A 86 19.69 -8.75 -26.32
C ILE A 86 19.76 -9.13 -27.80
N THR A 87 20.47 -10.22 -28.11
CA THR A 87 20.60 -10.76 -29.45
C THR A 87 20.11 -12.20 -29.45
N ASP A 88 19.22 -12.55 -30.38
CA ASP A 88 18.73 -13.92 -30.58
C ASP A 88 19.71 -14.77 -31.40
N ALA A 89 19.40 -16.07 -31.50
CA ALA A 89 20.24 -17.02 -32.24
C ALA A 89 20.28 -16.76 -33.77
N SER A 90 19.27 -16.08 -34.31
CA SER A 90 19.23 -15.65 -35.72
C SER A 90 19.99 -14.32 -35.96
N GLY A 91 20.49 -13.68 -34.91
CA GLY A 91 21.24 -12.44 -34.94
C GLY A 91 20.40 -11.16 -34.95
N LEU A 92 19.07 -11.23 -34.80
CA LEU A 92 18.29 -10.01 -34.54
C LEU A 92 18.55 -9.57 -33.11
N ALA A 93 18.51 -8.25 -32.91
CA ALA A 93 18.76 -7.67 -31.61
C ALA A 93 17.84 -6.47 -31.38
N ASP A 94 17.51 -6.25 -30.12
CA ASP A 94 16.88 -5.03 -29.65
C ASP A 94 17.58 -4.55 -28.37
N SER A 95 17.30 -3.33 -27.93
CA SER A 95 17.93 -2.74 -26.75
C SER A 95 16.96 -1.94 -25.89
N THR A 96 17.20 -1.98 -24.58
CA THR A 96 16.54 -1.11 -23.60
C THR A 96 17.58 -0.39 -22.76
N LYS A 97 17.17 0.68 -22.08
CA LYS A 97 18.06 1.52 -21.27
C LYS A 97 17.49 1.75 -19.89
N GLN A 98 18.37 1.85 -18.90
CA GLN A 98 18.08 2.24 -17.54
C GLN A 98 19.03 3.37 -17.12
N THR A 99 18.48 4.50 -16.70
CA THR A 99 19.27 5.62 -16.17
C THR A 99 19.62 5.38 -14.70
N ILE A 100 20.87 5.63 -14.33
CA ILE A 100 21.41 5.53 -12.97
C ILE A 100 22.02 6.89 -12.58
N ASN A 101 21.52 7.50 -11.50
CA ASN A 101 21.94 8.80 -11.00
C ASN A 101 22.84 8.65 -9.77
N VAL A 102 24.14 8.84 -9.93
CA VAL A 102 25.14 8.59 -8.90
C VAL A 102 25.58 9.92 -8.29
N GLY A 103 25.60 10.01 -6.96
CA GLY A 103 26.08 11.17 -6.21
C GLY A 103 25.08 11.83 -5.26
N ASN A 104 23.87 11.31 -5.11
CA ASN A 104 22.92 11.77 -4.08
C ASN A 104 22.20 10.57 -3.48
N GLU A 105 22.31 10.36 -2.17
CA GLU A 105 21.64 9.24 -1.49
C GLU A 105 20.17 9.58 -1.23
N PRO A 106 19.21 8.68 -1.51
CA PRO A 106 17.84 8.92 -1.11
C PRO A 106 17.74 9.09 0.41
N PRO A 107 17.03 10.12 0.91
CA PRO A 107 16.90 10.33 2.35
C PRO A 107 16.15 9.18 3.02
N VAL A 108 16.46 8.94 4.28
CA VAL A 108 15.76 8.00 5.15
C VAL A 108 14.77 8.77 6.02
N VAL A 109 13.48 8.48 5.84
CA VAL A 109 12.40 9.00 6.67
C VAL A 109 11.73 7.83 7.39
N ARG A 110 11.59 7.90 8.72
CA ARG A 110 10.83 6.90 9.49
C ARG A 110 10.21 7.49 10.75
N TRP A 111 9.04 6.98 11.10
CA TRP A 111 8.44 7.21 12.41
C TRP A 111 9.04 6.27 13.45
N ASP A 112 9.49 6.85 14.55
CA ASP A 112 9.92 6.16 15.76
C ASP A 112 8.82 6.30 16.81
N LEU A 113 8.20 5.17 17.15
CA LEU A 113 7.13 5.07 18.15
C LEU A 113 7.62 4.39 19.44
N GLY A 114 8.95 4.28 19.63
CA GLY A 114 9.56 3.49 20.70
C GLY A 114 9.26 1.98 20.56
N ASP A 115 9.13 1.30 21.71
CA ASP A 115 8.80 -0.14 21.78
C ASP A 115 7.32 -0.46 21.52
N ARG A 116 6.55 0.54 21.09
CA ARG A 116 5.12 0.39 20.82
C ARG A 116 4.89 -0.37 19.51
N ASN A 117 3.86 -1.22 19.52
CA ASN A 117 3.30 -1.78 18.30
C ASN A 117 2.90 -0.70 17.28
N ARG A 118 3.37 -0.84 16.04
CA ARG A 118 3.17 0.14 14.95
C ARG A 118 1.88 -0.07 14.15
N SER A 119 1.09 -1.09 14.45
CA SER A 119 -0.16 -1.39 13.72
C SER A 119 -1.41 -0.98 14.48
N PHE A 120 -1.36 -0.94 15.81
CA PHE A 120 -2.58 -0.81 16.60
C PHE A 120 -2.58 0.33 17.61
N TYR A 121 -3.78 0.82 17.92
CA TYR A 121 -4.02 1.80 18.97
C TYR A 121 -5.27 1.50 19.81
N ASN A 122 -5.27 2.03 21.04
CA ASN A 122 -6.47 2.17 21.87
C ASN A 122 -7.10 3.55 21.70
N PRO A 123 -8.42 3.66 21.47
CA PRO A 123 -9.10 4.94 21.46
C PRO A 123 -8.84 5.76 22.74
N GLY A 124 -8.41 7.00 22.56
CA GLY A 124 -8.08 7.91 23.65
C GLY A 124 -6.66 7.80 24.21
N GLU A 125 -5.85 6.84 23.75
CA GLU A 125 -4.46 6.75 24.21
C GLU A 125 -3.59 7.88 23.68
N ILE A 126 -2.48 8.12 24.38
CA ILE A 126 -1.48 9.11 23.98
C ILE A 126 -0.40 8.39 23.18
N LEU A 127 -0.27 8.79 21.92
CA LEU A 127 0.83 8.40 21.05
C LEU A 127 2.04 9.31 21.32
N ASP A 128 3.11 8.74 21.84
CA ASP A 128 4.44 9.36 21.85
C ASP A 128 5.15 9.00 20.55
N TYR A 129 5.62 10.01 19.82
CA TYR A 129 6.22 9.81 18.51
C TYR A 129 7.43 10.72 18.33
N LYS A 130 8.39 10.22 17.56
CA LYS A 130 9.53 10.98 17.04
C LYS A 130 9.67 10.65 15.55
N LEU A 131 9.92 11.66 14.75
CA LEU A 131 10.30 11.50 13.35
C LEU A 131 11.82 11.47 13.26
N VAL A 132 12.33 10.47 12.57
CA VAL A 132 13.73 10.36 12.20
C VAL A 132 13.83 10.67 10.71
N VAL A 133 14.62 11.69 10.40
CA VAL A 133 15.00 12.06 9.04
C VAL A 133 16.51 12.15 9.00
N GLU A 134 17.11 11.33 8.15
CA GLU A 134 18.55 11.19 7.98
C GLU A 134 18.84 11.23 6.49
N ASP A 135 19.82 12.03 6.10
CA ASP A 135 20.28 12.15 4.73
C ASP A 135 21.81 12.22 4.75
N LEU A 136 22.46 11.50 3.85
CA LEU A 136 23.92 11.40 3.89
C LEU A 136 24.58 12.76 3.63
N GLU A 137 23.96 13.57 2.78
CA GLU A 137 24.51 14.85 2.32
C GLU A 137 23.97 16.06 3.11
N ASP A 138 22.71 16.03 3.52
CA ASP A 138 22.05 17.10 4.28
C ASP A 138 22.19 16.96 5.81
N GLY A 139 22.63 15.81 6.32
CA GLY A 139 22.72 15.52 7.76
C GLY A 139 21.42 14.99 8.34
N THR A 140 21.11 15.31 9.60
CA THR A 140 19.91 14.76 10.25
C THR A 140 18.98 15.84 10.77
N LEU A 141 17.71 15.48 10.98
CA LEU A 141 16.77 16.36 11.69
C LEU A 141 17.15 16.54 13.17
N GLN A 142 17.87 15.58 13.75
CA GLN A 142 18.24 15.60 15.16
C GLN A 142 19.43 16.52 15.45
N ASP A 143 20.43 16.55 14.56
CA ASP A 143 21.59 17.43 14.68
C ASP A 143 21.34 18.85 14.11
N GLY A 144 20.26 19.03 13.34
CA GLY A 144 19.87 20.30 12.75
C GLY A 144 20.41 20.55 11.34
N GLY A 145 21.09 19.58 10.73
CA GLY A 145 21.45 19.62 9.30
C GLY A 145 20.22 19.70 8.40
N ILE A 146 19.15 19.01 8.81
CA ILE A 146 17.82 19.11 8.20
C ILE A 146 16.94 20.04 9.04
N ALA A 147 16.47 21.13 8.44
CA ALA A 147 15.62 22.11 9.09
C ALA A 147 14.22 21.53 9.35
N ARG A 148 13.61 21.87 10.50
CA ARG A 148 12.30 21.34 10.89
C ARG A 148 11.18 21.68 9.91
N ASP A 149 11.25 22.84 9.28
CA ASP A 149 10.29 23.34 8.29
C ASP A 149 10.52 22.78 6.87
N ALA A 150 11.64 22.08 6.65
CA ALA A 150 11.87 21.30 5.43
C ALA A 150 11.14 19.96 5.45
N VAL A 151 10.61 19.55 6.61
CA VAL A 151 9.95 18.26 6.81
C VAL A 151 8.43 18.44 6.85
N SER A 152 7.72 17.64 6.05
CA SER A 152 6.26 17.58 6.06
C SER A 152 5.81 16.53 7.06
N THR A 153 4.82 16.86 7.91
CA THR A 153 4.18 15.90 8.81
C THR A 153 2.67 16.10 8.85
N ARG A 154 1.92 14.99 8.81
CA ARG A 154 0.47 14.95 8.93
C ARG A 154 -0.01 13.78 9.77
N ILE A 155 -1.10 13.99 10.48
CA ILE A 155 -1.91 12.92 11.06
C ILE A 155 -3.36 13.08 10.59
N ASP A 156 -3.80 12.11 9.81
CA ASP A 156 -5.16 12.02 9.31
C ASP A 156 -5.93 10.92 10.05
N TYR A 157 -7.25 11.01 10.01
CA TYR A 157 -8.16 9.99 10.56
C TYR A 157 -9.13 9.53 9.48
N LEU A 158 -9.08 8.24 9.17
CA LEU A 158 -9.99 7.57 8.26
C LEU A 158 -11.09 6.88 9.06
N GLU A 159 -12.36 7.26 8.85
CA GLU A 159 -13.49 6.59 9.49
C GLU A 159 -13.54 5.09 9.18
N THR A 160 -14.22 4.31 10.02
CA THR A 160 -14.40 2.88 9.79
C THR A 160 -15.11 2.58 8.47
N GLY A 161 -14.51 1.74 7.62
CA GLY A 161 -15.11 1.27 6.35
C GLY A 161 -14.29 1.60 5.11
N PHE A 162 -13.13 2.22 5.30
CA PHE A 162 -12.15 2.43 4.24
C PHE A 162 -11.14 1.28 4.18
N ASP A 163 -10.89 0.77 2.98
CA ASP A 163 -9.95 -0.32 2.68
C ASP A 163 -8.50 0.17 2.88
N THR A 164 -7.82 -0.35 3.91
CA THR A 164 -6.41 -0.08 4.22
C THR A 164 -5.43 -0.87 3.33
N GLY A 165 -5.92 -1.76 2.46
CA GLY A 165 -5.13 -2.58 1.55
C GLY A 165 -4.30 -1.79 0.52
N ILE A 166 -4.57 -0.49 0.35
CA ILE A 166 -3.88 0.40 -0.58
C ILE A 166 -2.52 0.90 -0.02
N LEU A 167 -2.32 0.86 1.30
CA LEU A 167 -1.10 1.35 1.96
C LEU A 167 0.12 0.41 1.79
N ASN A 168 -0.05 -0.72 1.12
CA ASN A 168 0.85 -1.88 1.16
C ASN A 168 1.55 -2.21 -0.18
N ARG A 169 1.70 -1.25 -1.09
CA ARG A 169 2.81 -1.32 -2.04
C ARG A 169 4.02 -0.80 -1.28
N SER A 170 5.02 -1.66 -1.11
CA SER A 170 6.30 -1.34 -0.50
C SER A 170 6.69 0.10 -0.82
N VAL A 171 6.87 0.91 0.21
CA VAL A 171 7.41 2.28 0.12
C VAL A 171 8.88 2.14 -0.30
N THR A 172 9.07 1.80 -1.57
CA THR A 172 10.35 1.73 -2.26
C THR A 172 10.22 2.65 -3.45
N LYS A 173 11.04 3.71 -3.45
CA LYS A 173 11.11 4.82 -4.42
C LYS A 173 9.91 5.78 -4.38
N GLY A 174 10.13 6.99 -3.85
CA GLY A 174 9.46 8.23 -4.26
C GLY A 174 7.94 8.39 -4.07
N ASP A 175 7.22 7.34 -3.67
CA ASP A 175 5.76 7.37 -3.53
C ASP A 175 5.34 7.91 -2.15
N ALA A 176 5.74 9.14 -1.82
CA ALA A 176 5.26 9.93 -0.67
C ALA A 176 3.75 10.30 -0.78
N MET A 177 2.95 9.45 -1.43
CA MET A 177 1.54 9.65 -1.77
C MET A 177 0.58 8.66 -1.09
N ALA A 178 0.95 7.94 -0.02
CA ALA A 178 0.01 6.96 0.56
C ALA A 178 -1.12 7.56 1.44
N GLU A 179 -1.11 8.86 1.74
CA GLU A 179 -2.31 9.62 2.15
C GLU A 179 -3.20 10.01 0.96
N TYR A 180 -2.65 9.93 -0.25
CA TYR A 180 -3.25 10.32 -1.53
C TYR A 180 -3.66 9.11 -2.39
N SER A 181 -3.55 7.90 -1.85
CA SER A 181 -3.73 6.66 -2.58
C SER A 181 -5.20 6.32 -2.84
N ARG A 182 -6.16 6.72 -1.98
CA ARG A 182 -7.60 6.50 -2.24
C ARG A 182 -8.11 7.33 -3.42
N GLY A 183 -7.87 8.65 -3.42
CA GLY A 183 -8.26 9.51 -4.55
C GLY A 183 -7.61 9.08 -5.86
N LYS A 184 -6.32 8.72 -5.81
CA LYS A 184 -5.60 8.15 -6.95
C LYS A 184 -6.17 6.82 -7.41
N VAL A 185 -6.43 5.86 -6.50
CA VAL A 185 -7.00 4.55 -6.84
C VAL A 185 -8.40 4.68 -7.42
N LEU A 186 -9.21 5.59 -6.87
CA LEU A 186 -10.53 5.91 -7.38
C LEU A 186 -10.42 6.46 -8.81
N ILE A 187 -9.49 7.38 -9.09
CA ILE A 187 -9.23 7.92 -10.44
C ILE A 187 -8.65 6.85 -11.38
N ASP A 188 -7.73 6.01 -10.89
CA ASP A 188 -7.12 4.92 -11.65
C ASP A 188 -8.13 3.85 -12.06
N ARG A 189 -9.18 3.64 -11.24
CA ARG A 189 -10.30 2.71 -11.51
C ARG A 189 -11.48 3.37 -12.23
N SER A 190 -11.42 4.68 -12.47
CA SER A 190 -12.46 5.43 -13.18
C SER A 190 -12.06 5.69 -14.63
N ASP A 191 -13.00 6.20 -15.41
CA ASP A 191 -12.81 6.64 -16.79
C ASP A 191 -12.13 8.02 -16.91
N CYS A 192 -11.81 8.68 -15.78
CA CYS A 192 -11.18 10.00 -15.75
C CYS A 192 -9.91 10.08 -16.61
N LYS A 193 -9.10 9.00 -16.63
CA LYS A 193 -7.84 8.93 -17.38
C LYS A 193 -7.97 8.89 -18.89
N THR A 194 -9.18 8.62 -19.41
CA THR A 194 -9.43 8.70 -20.85
C THR A 194 -9.37 10.15 -21.34
N CYS A 195 -9.70 11.11 -20.47
CA CYS A 195 -9.78 12.53 -20.83
C CYS A 195 -8.75 13.40 -20.12
N HIS A 196 -8.25 12.99 -18.95
CA HIS A 196 -7.30 13.74 -18.15
C HIS A 196 -5.99 12.95 -17.95
N ALA A 197 -4.84 13.58 -18.22
CA ALA A 197 -3.55 13.08 -17.74
C ALA A 197 -3.09 13.86 -16.51
N VAL A 198 -2.09 13.32 -15.80
CA VAL A 198 -1.52 13.96 -14.61
C VAL A 198 -0.85 15.28 -14.99
N ASP A 199 0.03 15.22 -15.98
CA ASP A 199 1.06 16.20 -16.33
C ASP A 199 0.78 16.97 -17.64
N ARG A 200 -0.13 16.45 -18.48
CA ARG A 200 -0.43 17.03 -19.79
C ARG A 200 -1.91 17.06 -20.11
N GLN A 201 -2.30 17.99 -20.96
CA GLN A 201 -3.66 18.07 -21.47
C GLN A 201 -3.89 16.95 -22.51
N ILE A 202 -5.03 16.27 -22.42
CA ILE A 202 -5.48 15.30 -23.44
C ILE A 202 -6.78 15.83 -24.07
N VAL A 203 -7.91 15.57 -23.41
CA VAL A 203 -9.22 16.12 -23.77
C VAL A 203 -9.58 17.21 -22.77
N GLY A 204 -9.58 16.85 -21.48
CA GLY A 204 -9.64 17.77 -20.36
C GLY A 204 -8.24 18.30 -19.97
N PRO A 205 -8.19 19.33 -19.11
CA PRO A 205 -6.93 19.85 -18.57
C PRO A 205 -6.15 18.77 -17.80
N ALA A 206 -4.84 18.92 -17.72
CA ALA A 206 -4.00 18.12 -16.84
C ALA A 206 -4.49 18.25 -15.38
N PHE A 207 -4.40 17.18 -14.60
CA PHE A 207 -4.77 17.24 -13.18
C PHE A 207 -3.90 18.25 -12.41
N GLU A 208 -2.61 18.37 -12.74
CA GLU A 208 -1.73 19.42 -12.22
C GLU A 208 -2.21 20.84 -12.53
N ALA A 209 -2.77 21.07 -13.73
CA ALA A 209 -3.33 22.37 -14.10
C ALA A 209 -4.61 22.68 -13.31
N VAL A 210 -5.44 21.66 -13.05
CA VAL A 210 -6.61 21.80 -12.17
C VAL A 210 -6.16 22.12 -10.75
N ALA A 211 -5.13 21.44 -10.25
CA ALA A 211 -4.55 21.69 -8.95
C ALA A 211 -4.10 23.15 -8.83
N GLU A 212 -3.24 23.60 -9.75
CA GLU A 212 -2.67 24.94 -9.74
C GLU A 212 -3.75 26.04 -9.73
N ARG A 213 -4.82 25.86 -10.52
CA ARG A 213 -5.87 26.86 -10.63
C ARG A 213 -6.80 26.93 -9.41
N TYR A 214 -7.01 25.81 -8.70
CA TYR A 214 -8.01 25.72 -7.63
C TYR A 214 -7.43 25.61 -6.22
N ARG A 215 -6.10 25.42 -6.07
CA ARG A 215 -5.44 25.21 -4.75
C ARG A 215 -5.71 26.33 -3.74
N THR A 216 -5.95 27.55 -4.19
CA THR A 216 -6.19 28.73 -3.33
C THR A 216 -7.64 29.20 -3.32
N VAL A 217 -8.56 28.43 -3.92
CA VAL A 217 -9.99 28.77 -3.99
C VAL A 217 -10.74 28.04 -2.89
N GLU A 218 -11.61 28.72 -2.14
CA GLU A 218 -12.40 28.08 -1.07
C GLU A 218 -13.92 28.21 -1.32
N PRO A 219 -14.71 27.11 -1.23
CA PRO A 219 -14.30 25.73 -0.96
C PRO A 219 -13.95 24.92 -2.22
N ALA A 220 -12.66 24.78 -2.57
CA ALA A 220 -12.23 24.09 -3.80
C ALA A 220 -12.67 22.63 -3.86
N VAL A 221 -12.54 21.89 -2.75
CA VAL A 221 -12.92 20.47 -2.70
C VAL A 221 -14.38 20.30 -3.10
N ARG A 222 -15.28 21.03 -2.45
CA ARG A 222 -16.72 20.99 -2.73
C ARG A 222 -17.05 21.43 -4.16
N ILE A 223 -16.42 22.50 -4.66
CA ILE A 223 -16.67 23.00 -6.02
C ILE A 223 -16.31 21.96 -7.07
N LEU A 224 -15.12 21.36 -6.94
CA LEU A 224 -14.64 20.39 -7.92
C LEU A 224 -15.37 19.05 -7.80
N SER A 225 -15.70 18.58 -6.58
CA SER A 225 -16.47 17.35 -6.39
C SER A 225 -17.86 17.46 -7.02
N GLN A 226 -18.53 18.59 -6.86
CA GLN A 226 -19.82 18.85 -7.51
C GLN A 226 -19.71 18.89 -9.03
N ARG A 227 -18.58 19.36 -9.58
CA ARG A 227 -18.33 19.35 -11.03
C ARG A 227 -18.09 17.94 -11.56
N ILE A 228 -17.41 17.07 -10.82
CA ILE A 228 -17.26 15.65 -11.17
C ILE A 228 -18.64 14.99 -11.27
N ILE A 229 -19.48 15.20 -10.25
CA ILE A 229 -20.78 14.53 -10.15
C ILE A 229 -21.79 15.06 -11.18
N LYS A 230 -21.86 16.38 -11.37
CA LYS A 230 -22.88 17.04 -12.21
C LYS A 230 -22.40 17.33 -13.63
N GLY A 231 -21.13 17.08 -13.93
CA GLY A 231 -20.47 17.54 -15.15
C GLY A 231 -20.13 19.02 -15.09
N SER A 232 -19.31 19.48 -16.03
CA SER A 232 -18.92 20.89 -16.11
C SER A 232 -18.55 21.31 -17.52
N GLY A 233 -18.80 22.57 -17.89
CA GLY A 233 -18.45 23.12 -19.21
C GLY A 233 -18.00 24.58 -19.12
N GLY A 234 -17.24 25.05 -20.11
CA GLY A 234 -16.87 26.47 -20.28
C GLY A 234 -15.72 27.00 -19.41
N ASN A 235 -15.27 26.26 -18.39
CA ASN A 235 -14.20 26.72 -17.49
C ASN A 235 -12.79 26.55 -18.07
N TRP A 236 -12.61 25.63 -19.02
CA TRP A 236 -11.33 25.24 -19.62
C TRP A 236 -11.41 25.19 -21.15
N GLY A 237 -12.27 26.04 -21.74
CA GLY A 237 -12.55 26.06 -23.18
C GLY A 237 -13.93 25.51 -23.53
N GLN A 238 -14.14 25.16 -24.81
CA GLN A 238 -15.43 24.69 -25.33
C GLN A 238 -15.77 23.24 -24.97
N MET A 239 -14.80 22.48 -24.45
CA MET A 239 -15.02 21.08 -24.07
C MET A 239 -15.78 20.99 -22.74
N SER A 240 -16.74 20.07 -22.68
CA SER A 240 -17.54 19.80 -21.49
C SER A 240 -17.22 18.41 -20.94
N MET A 241 -17.07 18.33 -19.64
CA MET A 241 -16.93 17.09 -18.89
C MET A 241 -18.32 16.51 -18.61
N THR A 242 -18.53 15.26 -18.97
CA THR A 242 -19.75 14.50 -18.70
C THR A 242 -20.00 14.38 -17.20
N ALA A 243 -21.27 14.26 -16.79
CA ALA A 243 -21.63 14.01 -15.40
C ALA A 243 -21.32 12.58 -14.99
N HIS A 244 -20.63 12.39 -13.87
CA HIS A 244 -20.35 11.07 -13.28
C HIS A 244 -21.25 10.83 -12.07
N THR A 245 -22.55 10.66 -12.32
CA THR A 245 -23.59 10.52 -11.26
C THR A 245 -23.46 9.25 -10.42
N GLN A 246 -22.65 8.28 -10.87
CA GLN A 246 -22.33 7.06 -10.15
C GLN A 246 -21.29 7.25 -9.04
N ILE A 247 -20.57 8.38 -9.02
CA ILE A 247 -19.55 8.67 -8.01
C ILE A 247 -20.21 9.40 -6.84
N SER A 248 -20.03 8.90 -5.61
CA SER A 248 -20.54 9.56 -4.40
C SER A 248 -19.82 10.88 -4.10
N GLU A 249 -20.43 11.75 -3.31
CA GLU A 249 -19.80 13.03 -2.91
C GLU A 249 -18.53 12.81 -2.08
N GLU A 250 -18.50 11.74 -1.28
CA GLU A 250 -17.35 11.30 -0.53
C GLU A 250 -16.20 10.86 -1.46
N GLU A 251 -16.48 10.00 -2.44
CA GLU A 251 -15.47 9.54 -3.42
C GLU A 251 -14.95 10.69 -4.27
N ALA A 252 -15.83 11.55 -4.77
CA ALA A 252 -15.46 12.71 -5.55
C ALA A 252 -14.61 13.69 -4.71
N SER A 253 -14.85 13.79 -3.40
CA SER A 253 -14.01 14.59 -2.50
C SER A 253 -12.60 14.01 -2.36
N GLU A 254 -12.47 12.69 -2.23
CA GLU A 254 -11.15 12.05 -2.19
C GLU A 254 -10.37 12.19 -3.50
N MET A 255 -11.05 11.98 -4.64
CA MET A 255 -10.47 12.20 -5.97
C MET A 255 -9.94 13.62 -6.11
N VAL A 256 -10.72 14.62 -5.69
CA VAL A 256 -10.33 16.03 -5.77
C VAL A 256 -9.19 16.38 -4.83
N ARG A 257 -9.15 15.82 -3.61
CA ARG A 257 -8.02 16.02 -2.69
C ARG A 257 -6.71 15.51 -3.29
N TRP A 258 -6.76 14.37 -4.00
CA TRP A 258 -5.61 13.91 -4.80
C TRP A 258 -5.28 14.86 -5.95
N ILE A 259 -6.26 15.34 -6.71
CA ILE A 259 -5.99 16.28 -7.81
C ILE A 259 -5.31 17.55 -7.26
N LEU A 260 -5.86 18.15 -6.20
CA LEU A 260 -5.35 19.40 -5.64
C LEU A 260 -3.96 19.28 -5.00
N SER A 261 -3.49 18.06 -4.72
CA SER A 261 -2.14 17.81 -4.24
C SER A 261 -1.08 17.75 -5.35
N LEU A 262 -1.50 17.69 -6.62
CA LEU A 262 -0.57 17.64 -7.74
C LEU A 262 0.02 19.03 -8.04
N GLY A 263 1.29 19.09 -8.47
CA GLY A 263 1.97 20.31 -8.89
C GLY A 263 2.45 21.23 -7.76
N VAL A 264 3.63 21.82 -7.97
CA VAL A 264 4.44 22.71 -7.10
C VAL A 264 4.18 22.53 -5.61
N ALA A 265 5.15 21.87 -4.94
CA ALA A 265 5.17 21.68 -3.49
C ALA A 265 4.72 22.95 -2.78
N ALA A 266 3.46 22.95 -2.30
CA ALA A 266 3.09 23.87 -1.25
C ALA A 266 4.12 23.66 -0.15
N LYS A 267 4.71 24.76 0.36
CA LYS A 267 5.65 24.69 1.49
C LYS A 267 5.15 23.65 2.49
N PRO A 268 6.03 22.74 2.97
CA PRO A 268 5.63 21.68 3.90
C PRO A 268 4.76 22.29 5.01
N LYS A 269 3.45 22.03 4.98
CA LYS A 269 2.58 22.47 6.07
C LYS A 269 2.72 21.43 7.14
N GLN A 270 3.69 21.68 8.01
CA GLN A 270 3.85 20.95 9.24
C GLN A 270 2.56 21.07 10.06
N THR A 271 1.82 19.97 10.21
CA THR A 271 0.65 19.93 11.10
C THR A 271 0.98 19.28 12.45
N LEU A 272 2.12 18.60 12.54
CA LEU A 272 2.69 18.03 13.76
C LEU A 272 4.14 18.47 13.95
N ASN A 273 4.53 18.81 15.19
CA ASN A 273 5.96 18.91 15.50
C ASN A 273 6.67 17.59 15.16
N PRO A 274 7.96 17.56 14.82
CA PRO A 274 8.61 16.31 14.39
C PRO A 274 8.80 15.33 15.55
N ALA A 275 8.53 15.75 16.79
CA ALA A 275 8.39 14.86 17.93
C ALA A 275 7.34 15.45 18.88
N GLY A 276 6.65 14.59 19.61
CA GLY A 276 5.72 15.01 20.64
C GLY A 276 4.71 13.95 21.03
N LYS A 277 3.67 14.41 21.73
CA LYS A 277 2.56 13.58 22.17
C LYS A 277 1.29 13.96 21.43
N TYR A 278 0.57 12.98 20.92
CA TYR A 278 -0.71 13.16 20.24
C TYR A 278 -1.77 12.26 20.87
N THR A 279 -2.94 12.81 21.24
CA THR A 279 -4.03 11.98 21.77
C THR A 279 -4.89 11.43 20.64
N LEU A 280 -4.96 10.11 20.52
CA LEU A 280 -5.73 9.38 19.52
C LEU A 280 -7.23 9.35 19.88
N LYS A 281 -7.84 10.53 19.97
CA LYS A 281 -9.28 10.70 20.22
C LYS A 281 -10.08 10.43 18.95
N ALA A 282 -10.56 9.20 18.78
CA ALA A 282 -11.41 8.84 17.65
C ALA A 282 -12.63 9.79 17.60
N PRO A 283 -12.88 10.51 16.48
CA PRO A 283 -14.12 11.24 16.26
C PRO A 283 -15.31 10.31 16.47
N VAL A 284 -16.13 10.59 17.49
CA VAL A 284 -17.28 9.77 17.85
C VAL A 284 -18.41 10.06 16.85
N ALA A 285 -18.36 9.45 15.67
CA ALA A 285 -19.52 9.40 14.80
C ALA A 285 -20.51 8.37 15.39
N LYS A 286 -21.75 8.80 15.69
CA LYS A 286 -22.78 7.92 16.24
C LYS A 286 -22.95 6.67 15.36
N GLY A 287 -22.72 5.49 15.93
CA GLY A 287 -22.93 4.20 15.27
C GLY A 287 -21.76 3.70 14.39
N LYS A 288 -20.63 4.41 14.33
CA LYS A 288 -19.42 3.94 13.65
C LYS A 288 -18.30 3.72 14.68
N GLY A 289 -17.63 2.57 14.63
CA GLY A 289 -16.52 2.25 15.52
C GLY A 289 -15.31 3.18 15.34
N PRO A 290 -14.22 2.99 16.11
CA PRO A 290 -12.98 3.73 15.91
C PRO A 290 -12.34 3.40 14.55
N GLY A 291 -11.91 4.42 13.83
CA GLY A 291 -11.28 4.35 12.51
C GLY A 291 -9.77 4.23 12.59
N THR A 292 -9.07 4.47 11.48
CA THR A 292 -7.61 4.32 11.38
C THR A 292 -6.94 5.69 11.40
N TYR A 293 -5.91 5.87 12.21
CA TYR A 293 -5.02 7.03 12.11
C TYR A 293 -3.93 6.78 11.09
N ILE A 294 -3.67 7.74 10.23
CA ILE A 294 -2.57 7.68 9.26
C ILE A 294 -1.57 8.77 9.62
N LEU A 295 -0.35 8.39 9.95
CA LEU A 295 0.76 9.30 10.19
C LEU A 295 1.62 9.34 8.94
N ASN A 296 1.79 10.53 8.37
CA ASN A 296 2.55 10.74 7.15
C ASN A 296 3.69 11.72 7.40
N ALA A 297 4.88 11.37 6.96
CA ALA A 297 6.01 12.26 6.92
C ALA A 297 6.71 12.20 5.57
N SER A 298 7.23 13.33 5.09
CA SER A 298 8.12 13.34 3.93
C SER A 298 9.22 14.38 4.07
N TYR A 299 10.33 14.09 3.41
CA TYR A 299 11.47 14.98 3.29
C TYR A 299 11.99 14.91 1.86
N ARG A 300 12.28 16.08 1.31
CA ARG A 300 12.94 16.28 0.03
C ARG A 300 14.31 16.88 0.31
N ASP A 301 15.35 16.19 -0.10
CA ASP A 301 16.74 16.64 0.08
C ASP A 301 17.04 17.86 -0.81
N ARG A 302 18.24 18.42 -0.67
CA ARG A 302 18.69 19.59 -1.45
C ARG A 302 19.40 19.22 -2.76
N GLY A 303 19.43 17.94 -3.10
CA GLY A 303 20.31 17.38 -4.12
C GLY A 303 21.79 17.44 -3.70
N ALA A 304 22.62 16.63 -4.35
CA ALA A 304 24.05 16.60 -4.08
C ALA A 304 24.89 16.25 -5.31
N ASN A 305 26.13 16.72 -5.34
CA ASN A 305 27.12 16.38 -6.36
C ASN A 305 26.64 16.55 -7.83
N GLY A 306 25.79 17.55 -8.08
CA GLY A 306 25.22 17.82 -9.40
C GLY A 306 24.04 16.90 -9.79
N GLN A 307 23.58 16.05 -8.88
CA GLN A 307 22.37 15.25 -9.01
C GLN A 307 21.14 16.02 -8.49
N PRO A 308 19.94 15.74 -9.03
CA PRO A 308 18.71 16.39 -8.61
C PRO A 308 18.28 15.97 -7.19
N GLU A 309 17.37 16.76 -6.63
CA GLU A 309 16.73 16.49 -5.34
C GLU A 309 15.98 15.15 -5.36
N LEU A 310 16.08 14.38 -4.28
CA LEU A 310 15.31 13.16 -4.05
C LEU A 310 14.32 13.36 -2.90
N GLU A 311 13.21 12.63 -2.95
CA GLU A 311 12.18 12.65 -1.90
C GLU A 311 11.95 11.26 -1.35
N ALA A 312 11.82 11.19 -0.03
CA ALA A 312 11.40 10.00 0.69
C ALA A 312 10.30 10.34 1.70
N GLY A 313 9.57 9.31 2.13
CA GLY A 313 8.50 9.47 3.09
C GLY A 313 8.23 8.21 3.92
N ALA A 314 7.55 8.41 5.04
CA ALA A 314 7.17 7.36 5.97
C ALA A 314 5.70 7.45 6.32
N ILE A 315 5.05 6.29 6.31
CA ILE A 315 3.62 6.19 6.57
C ILE A 315 3.38 5.08 7.59
N ILE A 316 2.68 5.41 8.68
CA ILE A 316 2.19 4.44 9.65
C ILE A 316 0.67 4.54 9.71
N ALA A 317 0.01 3.38 9.62
CA ALA A 317 -1.43 3.26 9.84
C ALA A 317 -1.70 2.56 11.17
N LEU A 318 -2.23 3.31 12.12
CA LEU A 318 -2.66 2.80 13.42
C LEU A 318 -4.15 2.46 13.36
N ARG A 319 -4.47 1.17 13.42
CA ARG A 319 -5.82 0.63 13.44
C ARG A 319 -6.29 0.41 14.89
N PRO A 320 -7.59 0.43 15.19
CA PRO A 320 -8.04 0.08 16.52
C PRO A 320 -7.67 -1.38 16.85
N LEU A 321 -7.33 -1.66 18.11
CA LEU A 321 -7.05 -3.03 18.56
C LEU A 321 -8.24 -3.98 18.33
N GLN A 322 -9.46 -3.47 18.44
CA GLN A 322 -10.68 -4.23 18.16
C GLN A 322 -11.27 -3.80 16.82
N GLN A 323 -11.48 -4.77 15.93
CA GLN A 323 -11.98 -4.57 14.57
C GLN A 323 -13.13 -5.55 14.30
N GLN A 324 -14.14 -5.08 13.58
CA GLN A 324 -15.23 -5.93 13.11
C GLN A 324 -14.70 -6.93 12.08
N ALA A 325 -15.14 -8.19 12.15
CA ALA A 325 -14.57 -9.25 11.34
C ALA A 325 -14.90 -9.08 9.84
N GLU A 326 -16.07 -8.51 9.50
CA GLU A 326 -16.45 -8.19 8.13
C GLU A 326 -15.61 -7.09 7.47
N ARG A 327 -14.70 -6.48 8.25
CA ARG A 327 -13.78 -5.43 7.80
C ARG A 327 -12.34 -5.90 7.70
N ALA A 328 -12.09 -7.21 7.77
CA ALA A 328 -10.77 -7.76 7.48
C ALA A 328 -10.29 -7.33 6.07
N ASP A 329 -8.98 -7.16 5.88
CA ASP A 329 -8.40 -6.71 4.60
C ASP A 329 -8.59 -7.72 3.46
N SER A 330 -8.86 -8.99 3.80
CA SER A 330 -9.33 -10.00 2.85
C SER A 330 -10.15 -11.06 3.58
N ILE A 331 -11.17 -11.56 2.90
CA ILE A 331 -12.08 -12.58 3.39
C ILE A 331 -12.23 -13.62 2.28
N SER A 332 -12.22 -14.90 2.64
CA SER A 332 -12.38 -15.98 1.67
C SER A 332 -13.70 -15.89 0.89
N PRO A 333 -13.71 -16.23 -0.41
CA PRO A 333 -14.93 -16.35 -1.17
C PRO A 333 -15.91 -17.33 -0.51
N GLY A 334 -17.21 -17.00 -0.55
CA GLY A 334 -18.27 -17.83 0.02
C GLY A 334 -18.62 -17.55 1.48
N VAL A 335 -17.78 -16.81 2.21
CA VAL A 335 -18.15 -16.27 3.53
C VAL A 335 -19.19 -15.17 3.33
N VAL A 336 -20.28 -15.21 4.09
CA VAL A 336 -21.41 -14.28 3.93
C VAL A 336 -21.54 -13.36 5.15
N ILE A 337 -22.06 -12.16 4.91
CA ILE A 337 -22.39 -11.21 5.98
C ILE A 337 -23.83 -11.49 6.45
N TYR A 338 -24.00 -11.77 7.74
CA TYR A 338 -25.28 -12.04 8.38
C TYR A 338 -25.57 -11.03 9.51
N ARG A 339 -26.86 -10.71 9.72
CA ARG A 339 -27.33 -9.83 10.80
C ARG A 339 -28.28 -10.62 11.71
N PRO A 340 -27.81 -11.11 12.87
CA PRO A 340 -28.61 -11.98 13.75
C PRO A 340 -29.72 -11.23 14.53
N HIS A 341 -29.62 -9.91 14.65
CA HIS A 341 -30.57 -9.04 15.37
C HIS A 341 -30.92 -7.81 14.52
N ASP A 342 -31.87 -6.98 14.98
CA ASP A 342 -32.54 -5.84 14.32
C ASP A 342 -31.62 -4.71 13.74
N ASN A 343 -30.65 -5.10 12.92
CA ASN A 343 -29.71 -4.30 12.10
C ASN A 343 -28.48 -3.66 12.76
N GLU A 344 -28.19 -3.90 14.05
CA GLU A 344 -27.00 -3.32 14.69
C GLU A 344 -25.76 -4.22 14.66
N GLN A 345 -25.95 -5.54 14.78
CA GLN A 345 -24.83 -6.48 14.84
C GLN A 345 -24.63 -7.20 13.50
N VAL A 346 -23.37 -7.33 13.10
CA VAL A 346 -22.97 -7.92 11.82
C VAL A 346 -21.96 -9.01 12.13
N VAL A 347 -22.16 -10.18 11.53
CA VAL A 347 -21.23 -11.31 11.68
C VAL A 347 -20.85 -11.86 10.32
N LEU A 348 -19.64 -12.38 10.23
CA LEU A 348 -19.28 -13.33 9.20
C LEU A 348 -19.90 -14.69 9.52
N ASN A 349 -20.58 -15.25 8.55
CA ASN A 349 -21.29 -16.51 8.63
C ASN A 349 -20.91 -17.40 7.43
N GLU A 350 -21.33 -18.66 7.46
CA GLU A 350 -20.92 -19.69 6.48
C GLU A 350 -19.39 -19.84 6.38
N VAL A 351 -18.69 -19.61 7.50
CA VAL A 351 -17.24 -19.76 7.57
C VAL A 351 -16.91 -21.26 7.60
N ARG A 352 -16.43 -21.79 6.49
CA ARG A 352 -16.23 -23.23 6.24
C ARG A 352 -14.77 -23.65 6.33
N ASN A 353 -14.53 -24.95 6.25
CA ASN A 353 -13.18 -25.52 6.30
C ASN A 353 -12.26 -24.87 5.24
N GLY A 354 -11.09 -24.42 5.68
CA GLY A 354 -10.09 -23.77 4.83
C GLY A 354 -10.38 -22.29 4.51
N ASN A 355 -11.53 -21.75 4.89
CA ASN A 355 -11.76 -20.31 4.80
C ASN A 355 -10.84 -19.55 5.75
N PHE A 356 -10.57 -18.30 5.41
CA PHE A 356 -9.79 -17.38 6.21
C PHE A 356 -10.36 -15.97 6.19
N ILE A 357 -10.02 -15.21 7.23
CA ILE A 357 -9.96 -13.76 7.20
C ILE A 357 -8.51 -13.31 7.39
N MET A 358 -8.11 -12.21 6.76
CA MET A 358 -6.71 -11.76 6.73
C MET A 358 -6.60 -10.28 7.11
N TYR A 359 -5.63 -10.01 7.98
CA TYR A 359 -5.20 -8.66 8.36
C TYR A 359 -3.78 -8.45 7.85
N ARG A 360 -3.61 -7.44 7.01
CA ARG A 360 -2.38 -7.20 6.27
C ARG A 360 -1.46 -6.29 7.08
N HIS A 361 -0.16 -6.52 6.95
CA HIS A 361 0.88 -5.62 7.44
C HIS A 361 0.74 -5.29 8.94
N ILE A 362 0.76 -6.35 9.74
CA ILE A 362 0.66 -6.31 11.18
C ILE A 362 2.05 -6.43 11.81
N ASP A 363 2.41 -5.44 12.61
CA ASP A 363 3.54 -5.48 13.51
C ASP A 363 3.25 -6.50 14.62
N LEU A 364 4.09 -7.51 14.75
CA LEU A 364 3.90 -8.56 15.76
C LEU A 364 4.51 -8.15 17.11
N ALA A 365 5.24 -7.04 17.18
CA ALA A 365 5.85 -6.54 18.40
C ALA A 365 4.81 -6.41 19.53
N GLY A 366 5.05 -7.14 20.63
CA GLY A 366 4.19 -7.16 21.80
C GLY A 366 2.85 -7.87 21.62
N LEU A 367 2.54 -8.47 20.46
CA LEU A 367 1.26 -9.19 20.26
C LEU A 367 1.28 -10.54 20.99
N GLN A 368 0.38 -10.74 21.95
CA GLN A 368 0.34 -11.91 22.82
C GLN A 368 -0.77 -12.90 22.48
N SER A 369 -1.95 -12.38 22.15
CA SER A 369 -3.09 -13.20 21.77
C SER A 369 -4.02 -12.46 20.83
N ILE A 370 -4.89 -13.23 20.16
CA ILE A 370 -5.97 -12.70 19.35
C ILE A 370 -7.28 -13.23 19.94
N ALA A 371 -8.15 -12.33 20.37
CA ALA A 371 -9.48 -12.66 20.85
C ALA A 371 -10.50 -12.54 19.71
N LEU A 372 -11.42 -13.50 19.60
CA LEU A 372 -12.52 -13.49 18.66
C LEU A 372 -13.85 -13.53 19.41
N SER A 373 -14.81 -12.71 18.99
CA SER A 373 -16.21 -12.88 19.38
C SER A 373 -16.88 -13.83 18.41
N LEU A 374 -17.31 -14.98 18.93
CA LEU A 374 -17.89 -16.08 18.18
C LEU A 374 -19.39 -16.19 18.46
N GLY A 375 -20.18 -16.35 17.41
CA GLY A 375 -21.62 -16.53 17.48
C GLY A 375 -22.00 -18.00 17.68
N SER A 376 -22.92 -18.25 18.60
CA SER A 376 -23.60 -19.54 18.77
C SER A 376 -24.51 -19.84 17.58
N GLY A 377 -24.96 -21.09 17.44
CA GLY A 377 -26.06 -21.41 16.54
C GLY A 377 -27.35 -20.69 16.95
N ASP A 378 -28.25 -20.53 15.99
CA ASP A 378 -29.59 -20.00 16.16
C ASP A 378 -30.61 -20.80 15.34
N LYS A 379 -31.87 -20.34 15.28
CA LYS A 379 -32.93 -21.06 14.55
C LYS A 379 -32.69 -21.18 13.03
N PHE A 380 -31.76 -20.43 12.46
CA PHE A 380 -31.45 -20.40 11.03
C PHE A 380 -30.10 -21.06 10.71
N PHE A 381 -29.11 -20.89 11.58
CA PHE A 381 -27.75 -21.37 11.37
C PHE A 381 -27.28 -22.25 12.51
N GLN A 382 -26.70 -23.39 12.16
CA GLN A 382 -26.18 -24.37 13.08
C GLN A 382 -24.71 -24.61 12.71
N TYR A 383 -23.85 -24.72 13.72
CA TYR A 383 -22.40 -24.84 13.53
C TYR A 383 -21.89 -26.15 14.10
N SER A 384 -20.81 -26.69 13.54
CA SER A 384 -20.19 -27.92 14.02
C SER A 384 -18.95 -27.69 14.90
N GLY A 385 -18.47 -26.45 15.00
CA GLY A 385 -17.19 -26.15 15.65
C GLY A 385 -16.00 -26.60 14.81
N GLY A 386 -14.83 -26.71 15.44
CA GLY A 386 -13.58 -27.02 14.76
C GLY A 386 -12.37 -26.39 15.45
N GLU A 387 -11.43 -25.89 14.67
CA GLU A 387 -10.24 -25.16 15.16
C GLU A 387 -10.07 -23.85 14.39
N ILE A 388 -9.55 -22.84 15.06
CA ILE A 388 -9.08 -21.61 14.45
C ILE A 388 -7.56 -21.57 14.57
N GLU A 389 -6.89 -21.35 13.46
CA GLU A 389 -5.44 -21.24 13.33
C GLU A 389 -5.06 -19.79 13.01
N VAL A 390 -4.01 -19.27 13.63
CA VAL A 390 -3.38 -18.00 13.28
C VAL A 390 -2.08 -18.29 12.55
N ARG A 391 -1.97 -17.84 11.29
CA ARG A 391 -0.86 -18.15 10.39
C ARG A 391 -0.24 -16.90 9.79
N LEU A 392 1.07 -16.94 9.58
CA LEU A 392 1.83 -15.84 8.97
C LEU A 392 1.84 -15.93 7.44
N ASP A 393 1.63 -14.79 6.80
CA ASP A 393 1.91 -14.43 5.40
C ASP A 393 1.10 -15.16 4.32
N LYS A 394 0.63 -16.37 4.59
CA LYS A 394 -0.23 -17.18 3.71
C LYS A 394 -1.21 -18.03 4.52
N PRO A 395 -2.35 -18.48 3.95
CA PRO A 395 -3.30 -19.37 4.62
C PRO A 395 -2.71 -20.71 5.09
N ASP A 396 -1.63 -21.18 4.47
CA ASP A 396 -0.88 -22.39 4.81
C ASP A 396 0.50 -22.08 5.42
N GLY A 397 0.76 -20.80 5.73
CA GLY A 397 2.03 -20.34 6.27
C GLY A 397 2.28 -20.78 7.71
N ARG A 398 3.34 -20.25 8.32
CA ARG A 398 3.78 -20.62 9.66
C ARG A 398 2.63 -20.45 10.66
N LEU A 399 2.24 -21.53 11.32
CA LEU A 399 1.29 -21.52 12.42
C LEU A 399 1.93 -20.86 13.65
N ILE A 400 1.24 -19.89 14.24
CA ILE A 400 1.71 -19.17 15.43
C ILE A 400 0.66 -19.11 16.54
N GLY A 401 -0.54 -19.64 16.33
CA GLY A 401 -1.57 -19.72 17.36
C GLY A 401 -2.68 -20.66 16.92
N LYS A 402 -3.32 -21.33 17.88
CA LYS A 402 -4.46 -22.19 17.59
C LYS A 402 -5.40 -22.31 18.78
N ALA A 403 -6.69 -22.48 18.53
CA ALA A 403 -7.67 -22.76 19.56
C ALA A 403 -8.86 -23.57 19.04
N VAL A 404 -9.37 -24.46 19.88
CA VAL A 404 -10.57 -25.25 19.58
C VAL A 404 -11.80 -24.38 19.73
N VAL A 405 -12.70 -24.48 18.75
CA VAL A 405 -13.98 -23.79 18.73
C VAL A 405 -15.05 -24.68 19.32
N GLN A 406 -15.60 -24.26 20.45
CA GLN A 406 -16.78 -24.88 21.07
C GLN A 406 -18.03 -24.13 20.62
N VAL A 407 -19.05 -24.88 20.18
CA VAL A 407 -20.30 -24.32 19.66
C VAL A 407 -21.48 -24.74 20.54
N ASP A 408 -22.41 -23.80 20.75
CA ASP A 408 -23.70 -24.04 21.38
C ASP A 408 -24.79 -23.78 20.34
N ASN A 409 -25.58 -24.80 20.04
CA ASN A 409 -26.64 -24.77 19.03
C ASN A 409 -28.04 -24.76 19.67
N SER A 410 -28.12 -24.76 21.01
CA SER A 410 -29.37 -24.73 21.76
C SER A 410 -30.16 -23.41 21.74
N PRO A 411 -29.54 -22.21 21.56
CA PRO A 411 -30.28 -20.96 21.57
C PRO A 411 -31.16 -20.75 20.34
N ILE A 412 -32.32 -20.09 20.51
CA ILE A 412 -33.18 -19.64 19.40
C ILE A 412 -32.61 -18.37 18.74
N LYS A 413 -31.92 -17.54 19.52
CA LYS A 413 -31.22 -16.32 19.08
C LYS A 413 -29.72 -16.49 19.33
N MET A 414 -28.91 -16.07 18.37
CA MET A 414 -27.46 -16.11 18.45
C MET A 414 -26.96 -15.41 19.72
N LYS A 415 -26.11 -16.10 20.47
CA LYS A 415 -25.37 -15.57 21.63
C LYS A 415 -23.90 -15.49 21.28
N PHE A 416 -23.16 -14.62 21.96
CA PHE A 416 -21.74 -14.42 21.70
C PHE A 416 -20.88 -14.88 22.86
N SER A 417 -19.77 -15.52 22.54
CA SER A 417 -18.71 -15.87 23.48
C SER A 417 -17.36 -15.40 22.94
N THR A 418 -16.41 -15.12 23.82
CA THR A 418 -15.05 -14.74 23.41
C THR A 418 -14.12 -15.94 23.48
N LEU A 419 -13.45 -16.23 22.37
CA LEU A 419 -12.35 -17.20 22.29
C LEU A 419 -11.03 -16.44 22.23
N ASP A 420 -10.11 -16.69 23.16
CA ASP A 420 -8.77 -16.12 23.13
C ASP A 420 -7.77 -17.14 22.57
N ILE A 421 -7.01 -16.74 21.54
CA ILE A 421 -6.01 -17.57 20.88
C ILE A 421 -4.62 -17.06 21.29
N PRO A 422 -3.89 -17.77 22.18
CA PRO A 422 -2.53 -17.40 22.52
C PRO A 422 -1.61 -17.55 21.30
N LEU A 423 -0.67 -16.61 21.14
CA LEU A 423 0.32 -16.64 20.08
C LEU A 423 1.70 -17.03 20.59
N GLU A 424 2.41 -17.80 19.78
CA GLU A 424 3.84 -18.02 19.91
C GLU A 424 4.61 -16.75 19.57
N ALA A 425 5.65 -16.44 20.35
CA ALA A 425 6.52 -15.33 20.05
C ALA A 425 7.25 -15.56 18.71
N VAL A 426 7.15 -14.59 17.81
CA VAL A 426 7.85 -14.60 16.53
C VAL A 426 9.05 -13.66 16.66
N ALA A 427 10.26 -14.21 16.57
CA ALA A 427 11.48 -13.42 16.53
C ALA A 427 11.64 -12.75 15.15
N GLY A 428 12.05 -11.48 15.15
CA GLY A 428 12.26 -10.68 13.95
C GLY A 428 11.56 -9.33 14.04
N ASP A 429 12.15 -8.33 13.39
CA ASP A 429 11.58 -7.02 13.17
C ASP A 429 10.88 -6.99 11.80
N GLY A 430 9.56 -6.83 11.80
CA GLY A 430 8.84 -6.84 10.53
C GLY A 430 7.32 -6.81 10.67
N PHE A 431 6.68 -6.50 9.55
CA PHE A 431 5.24 -6.58 9.41
C PHE A 431 4.88 -7.87 8.68
N HIS A 432 3.87 -8.58 9.18
CA HIS A 432 3.37 -9.83 8.59
C HIS A 432 1.91 -9.71 8.19
N ASN A 433 1.47 -10.52 7.24
CA ASN A 433 0.03 -10.71 7.06
C ASN A 433 -0.43 -11.80 8.04
N LEU A 434 -1.46 -11.51 8.82
CA LEU A 434 -2.07 -12.46 9.73
C LEU A 434 -3.30 -13.09 9.10
N TYR A 435 -3.24 -14.39 8.87
CA TYR A 435 -4.35 -15.20 8.41
C TYR A 435 -4.99 -15.90 9.61
N ILE A 436 -6.29 -15.68 9.80
CA ILE A 436 -7.12 -16.42 10.75
C ILE A 436 -7.87 -17.47 9.93
N VAL A 437 -7.41 -18.72 10.01
CA VAL A 437 -7.86 -19.84 9.17
C VAL A 437 -8.77 -20.74 9.98
N PHE A 438 -9.92 -21.08 9.42
CA PHE A 438 -10.93 -21.89 10.05
C PHE A 438 -10.83 -23.33 9.55
N ARG A 439 -10.73 -24.30 10.46
CA ARG A 439 -10.56 -25.73 10.16
C ARG A 439 -11.71 -26.53 10.72
N ASN A 440 -12.26 -27.41 9.90
CA ASN A 440 -13.23 -28.42 10.33
C ASN A 440 -12.76 -29.79 9.86
N ASN A 441 -12.03 -30.49 10.72
CA ASN A 441 -11.46 -31.80 10.40
C ASN A 441 -12.46 -32.95 10.64
N THR A 442 -13.64 -32.64 11.18
CA THR A 442 -14.69 -33.63 11.49
C THR A 442 -15.75 -33.73 10.41
N ASP A 443 -16.17 -32.60 9.82
CA ASP A 443 -17.12 -32.53 8.71
C ASP A 443 -16.86 -31.26 7.90
N ASP A 444 -16.03 -31.33 6.86
CA ASP A 444 -15.64 -30.17 6.06
C ASP A 444 -16.79 -29.51 5.27
N SER A 445 -17.95 -30.17 5.22
CA SER A 445 -19.18 -29.66 4.62
C SER A 445 -19.98 -28.75 5.54
N GLN A 446 -19.62 -28.64 6.83
CA GLN A 446 -20.35 -27.82 7.81
C GLN A 446 -19.56 -26.55 8.19
N PRO A 447 -20.25 -25.41 8.41
CA PRO A 447 -19.62 -24.19 8.87
C PRO A 447 -19.08 -24.35 10.30
N VAL A 448 -17.90 -23.78 10.55
CA VAL A 448 -17.18 -23.83 11.82
C VAL A 448 -17.92 -23.02 12.88
N VAL A 449 -18.15 -21.73 12.62
CA VAL A 449 -18.76 -20.78 13.57
C VAL A 449 -19.09 -19.44 12.88
N ALA A 450 -19.95 -18.62 13.50
CA ALA A 450 -20.07 -17.19 13.15
C ALA A 450 -19.01 -16.34 13.85
N VAL A 451 -18.53 -15.27 13.22
CA VAL A 451 -17.49 -14.38 13.76
C VAL A 451 -17.95 -12.92 13.69
N ASP A 452 -17.98 -12.24 14.84
CA ASP A 452 -18.44 -10.86 14.98
C ASP A 452 -17.27 -9.88 14.87
N TRP A 453 -16.33 -9.94 15.81
CA TRP A 453 -15.15 -9.09 15.82
C TRP A 453 -13.89 -9.83 16.27
N LEU A 454 -12.74 -9.26 15.95
CA LEU A 454 -11.44 -9.64 16.48
C LEU A 454 -10.87 -8.53 17.36
N ARG A 455 -10.08 -8.90 18.37
CA ARG A 455 -9.25 -7.99 19.13
C ARG A 455 -7.83 -8.51 19.24
N PHE A 456 -6.87 -7.69 18.85
CA PHE A 456 -5.45 -7.94 19.03
C PHE A 456 -5.07 -7.55 20.47
N ASN A 457 -4.50 -8.48 21.24
CA ASN A 457 -4.11 -8.22 22.62
C ASN A 457 -2.60 -8.02 22.68
N LEU A 458 -2.18 -6.81 23.00
CA LEU A 458 -0.78 -6.46 23.20
C LEU A 458 -0.37 -6.68 24.67
N SER A 459 0.88 -7.06 24.89
CA SER A 459 1.51 -7.02 26.21
C SER A 459 1.40 -5.61 26.76
N LYS A 460 0.99 -5.46 28.02
CA LYS A 460 1.11 -4.17 28.70
C LYS A 460 2.59 -3.79 28.70
N VAL A 461 2.94 -2.71 28.00
CA VAL A 461 4.24 -2.07 28.16
C VAL A 461 4.31 -1.69 29.65
N VAL A 462 5.27 -2.27 30.38
CA VAL A 462 5.54 -1.84 31.75
C VAL A 462 6.03 -0.40 31.63
N GLN A 463 5.19 0.54 32.05
CA GLN A 463 5.49 1.98 32.04
C GLN A 463 6.68 2.33 32.93
#